data_AF-A0A1G4AN83-F1
#
_entry.id   AF-A0A1G4AN83-F1
#
_cell.length_a   1.000
_cell.length_b   1.000
_cell.length_c   1.000
_cell.angle_alpha   90.00
_cell.angle_beta   90.00
_cell.angle_gamma   90.00
#
_symmetry.space_group_name_H-M   'P 1'
#
loop_
_entity.id
_entity.type
_entity.pdbx_description
1 polymer ?
#
loop_
_entity_poly.entity_id
_entity_poly.type
_entity_poly.pdbx_seq_one_letter_code
_entity_poly.pdbx_strand_id
1 'polypeptide(L)'
;MESRSLHSKPSEETLISLLQLDPSPIETPPADFDKDLPPLPEDALENSTGSLRSTSSAPGLSGSGHSATFYLTRIQKFSSYLIPVFMSLHVVNTSIIPLFARSVPASEAYLLLSREIYQTPLTEPLLVALPIFAHIASGFALRLVRRSQNLKRYGGNTPGMYALYRSQTGKTSRTSTYNNVNSASRIWPFVSYISISGHVFTILLVAHAGINRILPLQVDGGSSNIGLGFVSHGFARHSFVSWITYTSLLAIGCGHMVWGAAKWLGLAPTAMGWSGSGHNVVDKRVRRRKRRAWWALHGAAAAAAGIWAAGGLGIVARGGLTDGWIGKVYDDLYSRISLW
;
A
#
# COMPACT_ATOMS: atom_id res chain seq x y z
N MET A 1 -25.56 -15.12 -64.85
CA MET A 1 -24.93 -15.32 -63.52
C MET A 1 -24.78 -13.95 -62.90
N GLU A 2 -25.67 -13.58 -61.98
CA GLU A 2 -25.58 -12.34 -61.20
C GLU A 2 -25.53 -12.69 -59.72
N SER A 3 -24.44 -12.29 -59.07
CA SER A 3 -24.17 -12.50 -57.65
C SER A 3 -24.81 -11.39 -56.81
N ARG A 4 -25.82 -11.73 -56.01
CA ARG A 4 -26.45 -10.79 -55.07
C ARG A 4 -25.79 -10.92 -53.68
N SER A 5 -25.03 -9.90 -53.30
CA SER A 5 -24.40 -9.76 -51.99
C SER A 5 -25.43 -9.47 -50.89
N LEU A 6 -25.49 -10.29 -49.83
CA LEU A 6 -26.26 -9.99 -48.62
C LEU A 6 -25.36 -9.29 -47.61
N HIS A 7 -25.47 -7.97 -47.53
CA HIS A 7 -24.90 -7.19 -46.44
C HIS A 7 -25.88 -7.22 -45.27
N SER A 8 -25.58 -8.01 -44.24
CA SER A 8 -26.30 -7.97 -42.96
C SER A 8 -25.91 -6.69 -42.21
N LYS A 9 -26.88 -5.77 -42.04
CA LYS A 9 -26.79 -4.67 -41.08
C LYS A 9 -27.41 -5.14 -39.77
N PRO A 10 -26.67 -5.23 -38.65
CA PRO A 10 -27.27 -5.52 -37.36
C PRO A 10 -28.19 -4.37 -36.95
N SER A 11 -29.44 -4.69 -36.64
CA SER A 11 -30.51 -3.74 -36.29
C SER A 11 -30.29 -3.12 -34.90
N GLU A 12 -30.30 -1.79 -34.88
CA GLU A 12 -30.25 -0.94 -33.68
C GLU A 12 -31.43 -1.19 -32.71
N GLU A 13 -32.47 -1.89 -33.16
CA GLU A 13 -33.66 -2.25 -32.37
C GLU A 13 -33.35 -3.17 -31.19
N THR A 14 -32.30 -4.00 -31.30
CA THR A 14 -31.88 -4.88 -30.19
C THR A 14 -31.28 -4.08 -29.01
N LEU A 15 -30.72 -2.90 -29.28
CA LEU A 15 -30.14 -2.03 -28.23
C LEU A 15 -31.21 -1.24 -27.48
N ILE A 16 -32.34 -0.95 -28.11
CA ILE A 16 -33.47 -0.23 -27.48
C ILE A 16 -34.29 -1.18 -26.60
N SER A 17 -34.32 -2.48 -26.89
CA SER A 17 -35.05 -3.50 -26.10
C SER A 17 -34.44 -3.83 -24.73
N LEU A 18 -33.26 -3.29 -24.39
CA LEU A 18 -32.68 -3.38 -23.04
C LEU A 18 -32.93 -2.13 -22.19
N LEU A 19 -33.81 -1.24 -22.65
CA LEU A 19 -34.33 -0.14 -21.85
C LEU A 19 -35.25 -0.75 -20.77
N GLN A 20 -34.73 -0.69 -19.54
CA GLN A 20 -35.32 -1.22 -18.32
C GLN A 20 -36.79 -0.79 -18.17
N LEU A 21 -37.72 -1.74 -18.32
CA LEU A 21 -39.14 -1.57 -17.98
C LEU A 21 -39.26 -1.35 -16.46
N ASP A 22 -40.00 -0.32 -16.06
CA ASP A 22 -40.37 -0.12 -14.66
C ASP A 22 -41.14 -1.36 -14.15
N PRO A 23 -40.87 -1.83 -12.92
CA PRO A 23 -41.56 -3.00 -12.40
C PRO A 23 -43.04 -2.69 -12.29
N SER A 24 -43.87 -3.40 -13.06
CA SER A 24 -45.32 -3.38 -12.89
C SER A 24 -45.66 -3.84 -11.47
N PRO A 25 -46.60 -3.20 -10.76
CA PRO A 25 -47.06 -3.67 -9.47
C PRO A 25 -47.49 -5.14 -9.57
N ILE A 26 -46.93 -6.00 -8.71
CA ILE A 26 -47.45 -7.35 -8.53
C ILE A 26 -48.83 -7.21 -7.90
N GLU A 27 -49.88 -7.55 -8.65
CA GLU A 27 -51.16 -7.90 -8.05
C GLU A 27 -50.92 -9.14 -7.18
N THR A 28 -51.07 -8.97 -5.87
CA THR A 28 -51.04 -10.08 -4.91
C THR A 28 -52.10 -11.10 -5.33
N PRO A 29 -51.73 -12.35 -5.68
CA PRO A 29 -52.72 -13.38 -5.97
C PRO A 29 -53.50 -13.70 -4.68
N PRO A 30 -54.79 -14.06 -4.80
CA PRO A 30 -55.61 -14.41 -3.63
C PRO A 30 -54.98 -15.57 -2.87
N ALA A 31 -54.96 -15.44 -1.55
CA ALA A 31 -54.52 -16.47 -0.63
C ALA A 31 -55.49 -17.64 -0.72
N ASP A 32 -55.15 -18.67 -1.52
CA ASP A 32 -55.65 -20.05 -1.44
C ASP A 32 -54.98 -20.90 -2.52
N PHE A 33 -53.67 -21.12 -2.38
CA PHE A 33 -52.98 -22.27 -2.99
C PHE A 33 -51.74 -22.57 -2.14
N ASP A 34 -51.94 -23.35 -1.07
CA ASP A 34 -50.86 -24.03 -0.36
C ASP A 34 -50.19 -25.01 -1.33
N LYS A 35 -49.05 -24.60 -1.90
CA LYS A 35 -48.16 -25.49 -2.62
C LYS A 35 -47.13 -25.99 -1.62
N ASP A 36 -47.27 -27.26 -1.23
CA ASP A 36 -46.32 -27.98 -0.38
C ASP A 36 -44.89 -27.83 -0.93
N LEU A 37 -44.08 -27.03 -0.23
CA LEU A 37 -42.65 -26.92 -0.48
C LEU A 37 -41.93 -28.07 0.25
N PRO A 38 -41.03 -28.81 -0.41
CA PRO A 38 -40.22 -29.81 0.27
C PRO A 38 -39.33 -29.16 1.34
N PRO A 39 -39.06 -29.85 2.46
CA PRO A 39 -38.35 -29.29 3.61
C PRO A 39 -36.92 -28.84 3.23
N LEU A 40 -36.55 -27.66 3.70
CA LEU A 40 -35.21 -27.09 3.60
C LEU A 40 -34.23 -27.98 4.40
N PRO A 41 -33.06 -28.34 3.84
CA PRO A 41 -31.99 -28.90 4.64
C PRO A 41 -31.29 -27.77 5.39
N GLU A 42 -31.73 -27.49 6.60
CA GLU A 42 -30.84 -27.02 7.65
C GLU A 42 -29.99 -28.22 8.11
N ASP A 43 -28.71 -27.97 8.35
CA ASP A 43 -27.69 -28.93 8.82
C ASP A 43 -27.08 -29.92 7.82
N ALA A 44 -26.31 -29.37 6.86
CA ALA A 44 -25.19 -30.08 6.24
C ALA A 44 -24.01 -29.12 6.00
N LEU A 45 -23.44 -28.64 7.11
CA LEU A 45 -22.03 -28.32 7.16
C LEU A 45 -21.28 -29.66 7.03
N GLU A 46 -20.25 -29.67 6.17
CA GLU A 46 -19.29 -30.74 5.91
C GLU A 46 -19.48 -31.55 4.61
N ASN A 47 -18.48 -31.40 3.74
CA ASN A 47 -18.15 -32.24 2.59
C ASN A 47 -19.10 -32.24 1.39
N SER A 48 -18.89 -31.28 0.47
CA SER A 48 -19.02 -31.53 -0.96
C SER A 48 -18.14 -30.58 -1.77
N THR A 49 -16.95 -31.06 -2.10
CA THR A 49 -16.11 -30.58 -3.20
C THR A 49 -16.84 -30.81 -4.52
N GLY A 50 -17.51 -29.79 -5.04
CA GLY A 50 -18.27 -29.84 -6.29
C GLY A 50 -18.01 -28.60 -7.16
N SER A 51 -17.23 -28.80 -8.21
CA SER A 51 -16.79 -27.82 -9.20
C SER A 51 -17.94 -27.09 -9.92
N LEU A 52 -18.09 -25.78 -9.69
CA LEU A 52 -18.74 -24.86 -10.65
C LEU A 52 -17.66 -24.16 -11.47
N ARG A 53 -17.41 -24.72 -12.66
CA ARG A 53 -16.53 -24.16 -13.70
C ARG A 53 -17.08 -22.82 -14.19
N SER A 54 -16.47 -21.72 -13.77
CA SER A 54 -16.54 -20.45 -14.50
C SER A 54 -15.25 -20.33 -15.31
N THR A 55 -15.37 -20.62 -16.60
CA THR A 55 -14.31 -20.48 -17.59
C THR A 55 -14.10 -19.00 -17.91
N SER A 56 -13.16 -18.36 -17.20
CA SER A 56 -12.51 -17.15 -17.69
C SER A 56 -11.00 -17.30 -17.49
N SER A 57 -10.38 -17.90 -18.49
CA SER A 57 -8.96 -18.10 -18.67
C SER A 57 -8.20 -16.77 -18.56
N ALA A 58 -7.36 -16.66 -17.53
CA ALA A 58 -6.17 -15.83 -17.54
C ALA A 58 -4.95 -16.77 -17.63
N PRO A 59 -3.88 -16.38 -18.35
CA PRO A 59 -2.82 -17.30 -18.69
C PRO A 59 -1.92 -17.58 -17.48
N GLY A 60 -1.65 -18.88 -17.24
CA GLY A 60 -0.53 -19.39 -16.46
C GLY A 60 -0.80 -19.63 -14.97
N LEU A 61 -0.56 -20.87 -14.52
CA LEU A 61 -0.71 -21.43 -13.16
C LEU A 61 -2.09 -22.04 -12.80
N SER A 62 -2.86 -22.52 -13.79
CA SER A 62 -4.05 -23.33 -13.52
C SER A 62 -3.67 -24.79 -13.21
N GLY A 63 -3.76 -25.15 -11.93
CA GLY A 63 -3.64 -26.52 -11.44
C GLY A 63 -4.03 -26.61 -9.96
N SER A 64 -3.75 -25.54 -9.22
CA SER A 64 -4.29 -25.28 -7.88
C SER A 64 -5.34 -24.17 -7.96
N GLY A 65 -6.46 -24.26 -7.25
CA GLY A 65 -7.55 -23.26 -7.24
C GLY A 65 -7.19 -21.87 -6.68
N HIS A 66 -5.93 -21.47 -6.77
CA HIS A 66 -5.40 -20.23 -6.23
C HIS A 66 -5.14 -19.20 -7.33
N SER A 67 -5.89 -18.10 -7.29
CA SER A 67 -5.72 -16.93 -8.17
C SER A 67 -4.36 -16.24 -7.95
N ALA A 68 -3.83 -15.54 -8.96
CA ALA A 68 -2.68 -14.65 -8.81
C ALA A 68 -2.83 -13.68 -7.61
N THR A 69 -4.05 -13.21 -7.33
CA THR A 69 -4.34 -12.37 -6.17
C THR A 69 -4.10 -13.08 -4.84
N PHE A 70 -4.29 -14.40 -4.76
CA PHE A 70 -4.02 -15.20 -3.57
C PHE A 70 -2.52 -15.21 -3.25
N TYR A 71 -1.68 -15.58 -4.22
CA TYR A 71 -0.23 -15.61 -4.04
C TYR A 71 0.35 -14.23 -3.76
N LEU A 72 -0.03 -13.20 -4.52
CA LEU A 72 0.49 -11.86 -4.31
C LEU A 72 0.09 -11.28 -2.94
N THR A 73 -1.13 -11.53 -2.46
CA THR A 73 -1.55 -11.10 -1.12
C THR A 73 -0.75 -11.80 -0.02
N ARG A 74 -0.46 -13.10 -0.21
CA ARG A 74 0.37 -13.89 0.71
C ARG A 74 1.81 -13.40 0.72
N ILE A 75 2.41 -13.15 -0.43
CA ILE A 75 3.77 -12.59 -0.53
C ILE A 75 3.83 -11.22 0.16
N GLN A 76 2.86 -10.33 -0.10
CA GLN A 76 2.81 -9.01 0.53
C GLN A 76 2.71 -9.11 2.07
N LYS A 77 1.89 -10.05 2.57
CA LYS A 77 1.70 -10.26 4.00
C LYS A 77 2.94 -10.91 4.64
N PHE A 78 3.47 -11.99 4.06
CA PHE A 78 4.56 -12.75 4.67
C PHE A 78 5.90 -12.02 4.62
N SER A 79 6.17 -11.27 3.55
CA SER A 79 7.35 -10.39 3.49
C SER A 79 7.39 -9.37 4.63
N SER A 80 6.23 -8.90 5.10
CA SER A 80 6.15 -7.91 6.18
C SER A 80 6.56 -8.43 7.57
N TYR A 81 6.80 -9.73 7.78
CA TYR A 81 7.26 -10.24 9.07
C TYR A 81 8.73 -9.94 9.36
N LEU A 82 9.58 -9.91 8.34
CA LEU A 82 11.02 -9.65 8.51
C LEU A 82 11.36 -8.16 8.58
N ILE A 83 10.52 -7.31 7.97
CA ILE A 83 10.73 -5.86 7.95
C ILE A 83 10.86 -5.27 9.38
N PRO A 84 9.99 -5.59 10.36
CA PRO A 84 10.13 -5.12 11.74
C PRO A 84 11.45 -5.51 12.42
N VAL A 85 12.02 -6.67 12.08
CA VAL A 85 13.31 -7.12 12.64
C VAL A 85 14.42 -6.18 12.21
N PHE A 86 14.53 -5.94 10.90
CA PHE A 86 15.47 -4.96 10.36
C PHE A 86 15.21 -3.56 10.90
N MET A 87 13.95 -3.12 10.93
CA MET A 87 13.59 -1.80 11.41
C MET A 87 13.96 -1.58 12.88
N SER A 88 13.84 -2.62 13.72
CA SER A 88 14.23 -2.53 15.13
C SER A 88 15.74 -2.32 15.26
N LEU A 89 16.54 -3.12 14.54
CA LEU A 89 18.00 -2.94 14.48
C LEU A 89 18.38 -1.55 13.96
N HIS A 90 17.71 -1.10 12.90
CA HIS A 90 17.97 0.18 12.28
C HIS A 90 17.62 1.37 13.20
N VAL A 91 16.49 1.33 13.91
CA VAL A 91 16.10 2.36 14.89
C VAL A 91 17.05 2.37 16.09
N VAL A 92 17.47 1.20 16.58
CA VAL A 92 18.45 1.10 17.68
C VAL A 92 19.74 1.83 17.30
N ASN A 93 20.23 1.54 16.10
CA ASN A 93 21.50 2.06 15.58
C ASN A 93 21.48 3.52 15.16
N THR A 94 20.40 3.96 14.51
CA THR A 94 20.32 5.31 13.92
C THR A 94 19.60 6.30 14.82
N SER A 95 18.99 5.85 15.91
CA SER A 95 18.35 6.73 16.89
C SER A 95 18.71 6.42 18.33
N ILE A 96 18.41 5.23 18.84
CA ILE A 96 18.48 4.97 20.29
C ILE A 96 19.92 5.09 20.81
N ILE A 97 20.88 4.45 20.15
CA ILE A 97 22.30 4.52 20.50
C ILE A 97 22.80 5.97 20.40
N PRO A 98 22.63 6.70 19.27
CA PRO A 98 22.98 8.12 19.20
C PRO A 98 22.35 8.97 20.29
N LEU A 99 21.09 8.72 20.64
CA LEU A 99 20.37 9.46 21.67
C LEU A 99 21.01 9.27 23.06
N PHE A 100 21.44 8.05 23.39
CA PHE A 100 22.10 7.76 24.67
C PHE A 100 23.58 8.19 24.68
N ALA A 101 24.31 7.92 23.61
CA ALA A 101 25.72 8.27 23.48
C ALA A 101 25.95 9.79 23.28
N ARG A 102 24.92 10.52 22.85
CA ARG A 102 24.89 11.98 22.61
C ARG A 102 25.99 12.48 21.67
N SER A 103 26.63 11.59 20.91
CA SER A 103 27.67 11.94 19.95
C SER A 103 27.75 10.90 18.83
N VAL A 104 28.08 11.37 17.63
CA VAL A 104 28.28 10.51 16.45
C VAL A 104 29.49 9.59 16.62
N PRO A 105 30.70 10.09 17.00
CA PRO A 105 31.88 9.23 17.12
C PRO A 105 31.73 8.10 18.14
N ALA A 106 31.08 8.36 19.30
CA ALA A 106 30.87 7.30 20.29
C ALA A 106 29.84 6.25 19.83
N SER A 107 28.92 6.62 18.93
CA SER A 107 27.89 5.72 18.40
C SER A 107 28.43 4.79 17.31
N GLU A 108 29.45 5.22 16.55
CA GLU A 108 30.04 4.44 15.46
C GLU A 108 30.58 3.07 15.91
N ALA A 109 31.18 3.00 17.10
CA ALA A 109 31.69 1.74 17.64
C ALA A 109 30.57 0.67 17.79
N TYR A 110 29.37 1.09 18.22
CA TYR A 110 28.22 0.20 18.32
C TYR A 110 27.63 -0.16 16.95
N LEU A 111 27.75 0.75 15.97
CA LEU A 111 27.35 0.44 14.60
C LEU A 111 28.19 -0.70 14.02
N LEU A 112 29.51 -0.68 14.20
CA LEU A 112 30.40 -1.72 13.68
C LEU A 112 29.97 -3.11 14.16
N LEU A 113 29.66 -3.24 15.45
CA LEU A 113 29.11 -4.49 16.02
C LEU A 113 27.80 -4.90 15.36
N SER A 114 26.89 -3.95 15.14
CA SER A 114 25.59 -4.25 14.54
C SER A 114 25.67 -4.61 13.05
N ARG A 115 26.68 -4.10 12.32
CA ARG A 115 26.89 -4.41 10.90
C ARG A 115 27.17 -5.89 10.69
N GLU A 116 27.91 -6.52 11.59
CA GLU A 116 28.18 -7.96 11.53
C GLU A 116 26.89 -8.81 11.62
N ILE A 117 25.86 -8.29 12.29
CA ILE A 117 24.61 -9.03 12.53
C ILE A 117 23.71 -9.06 11.28
N TYR A 118 23.62 -7.96 10.50
CA TYR A 118 22.66 -7.87 9.38
C TYR A 118 23.21 -7.37 8.04
N GLN A 119 24.46 -6.85 7.98
CA GLN A 119 25.12 -6.45 6.74
C GLN A 119 26.14 -7.49 6.26
N THR A 120 25.77 -8.77 6.29
CA THR A 120 26.59 -9.82 5.67
C THR A 120 26.12 -10.09 4.23
N PRO A 121 26.96 -10.69 3.37
CA PRO A 121 26.57 -11.04 2.00
C PRO A 121 25.29 -11.88 1.88
N LEU A 122 24.93 -12.62 2.93
CA LEU A 122 23.73 -13.46 2.97
C LEU A 122 22.58 -12.82 3.76
N THR A 123 22.86 -12.25 4.93
CA THR A 123 21.81 -11.73 5.82
C THR A 123 21.18 -10.45 5.28
N GLU A 124 21.92 -9.58 4.60
CA GLU A 124 21.37 -8.34 4.08
C GLU A 124 20.34 -8.58 2.96
N PRO A 125 20.63 -9.39 1.92
CA PRO A 125 19.62 -9.71 0.91
C PRO A 125 18.38 -10.37 1.52
N LEU A 126 18.54 -11.26 2.50
CA LEU A 126 17.43 -12.04 3.07
C LEU A 126 16.57 -11.26 4.08
N LEU A 127 17.19 -10.43 4.93
CA LEU A 127 16.50 -9.68 5.98
C LEU A 127 15.99 -8.32 5.49
N VAL A 128 16.65 -7.72 4.50
CA VAL A 128 16.38 -6.34 4.08
C VAL A 128 15.85 -6.31 2.65
N ALA A 129 16.67 -6.69 1.67
CA ALA A 129 16.35 -6.45 0.26
C ALA A 129 15.13 -7.26 -0.21
N LEU A 130 15.14 -8.57 0.03
CA LEU A 130 14.10 -9.49 -0.42
C LEU A 130 12.74 -9.19 0.23
N PRO A 131 12.62 -9.00 1.56
CA PRO A 131 11.35 -8.66 2.18
C PRO A 131 10.78 -7.31 1.70
N ILE A 132 11.61 -6.28 1.61
CA ILE A 132 11.18 -4.95 1.16
C ILE A 132 10.73 -5.01 -0.31
N PHE A 133 11.55 -5.60 -1.18
CA PHE A 133 11.22 -5.73 -2.59
C PHE A 133 9.96 -6.56 -2.79
N ALA A 134 9.84 -7.72 -2.13
CA ALA A 134 8.67 -8.57 -2.21
C ALA A 134 7.41 -7.83 -1.73
N HIS A 135 7.49 -7.04 -0.66
CA HIS A 135 6.36 -6.27 -0.14
C HIS A 135 5.88 -5.21 -1.13
N ILE A 136 6.81 -4.43 -1.70
CA ILE A 136 6.51 -3.34 -2.64
C ILE A 136 6.00 -3.92 -3.96
N ALA A 137 6.73 -4.87 -4.54
CA ALA A 137 6.42 -5.47 -5.84
C ALA A 137 5.06 -6.19 -5.82
N SER A 138 4.78 -6.99 -4.79
CA SER A 138 3.49 -7.67 -4.66
C SER A 138 2.33 -6.70 -4.42
N GLY A 139 2.55 -5.63 -3.64
CA GLY A 139 1.56 -4.57 -3.42
C GLY A 139 1.21 -3.81 -4.71
N PHE A 140 2.21 -3.51 -5.53
CA PHE A 140 2.02 -2.88 -6.84
C PHE A 140 1.33 -3.83 -7.83
N ALA A 141 1.81 -5.07 -7.94
CA ALA A 141 1.22 -6.09 -8.80
C ALA A 141 -0.25 -6.37 -8.47
N LEU A 142 -0.63 -6.42 -7.18
CA LEU A 142 -2.02 -6.56 -6.76
C LEU A 142 -2.93 -5.46 -7.31
N ARG A 143 -2.43 -4.21 -7.36
CA ARG A 143 -3.21 -3.10 -7.93
C ARG A 143 -3.39 -3.26 -9.43
N LEU A 144 -2.35 -3.67 -10.15
CA LEU A 144 -2.41 -3.92 -11.59
C LEU A 144 -3.33 -5.09 -11.94
N VAL A 145 -3.24 -6.20 -11.19
CA VAL A 145 -4.12 -7.36 -11.38
C VAL A 145 -5.57 -7.00 -11.08
N ARG A 146 -5.85 -6.27 -9.99
CA ARG A 146 -7.22 -5.80 -9.68
C ARG A 146 -7.75 -4.84 -10.74
N ARG A 147 -6.91 -3.94 -11.26
CA ARG A 147 -7.27 -3.07 -12.39
C ARG A 147 -7.59 -3.89 -13.64
N SER A 148 -6.74 -4.86 -13.99
CA SER A 148 -6.96 -5.75 -15.14
C SER A 148 -8.27 -6.53 -15.01
N GLN A 149 -8.56 -7.06 -13.82
CA GLN A 149 -9.84 -7.72 -13.52
C GLN A 149 -11.03 -6.76 -13.64
N ASN A 150 -10.92 -5.53 -13.13
CA ASN A 150 -11.96 -4.51 -13.27
C ASN A 150 -12.16 -4.10 -14.73
N LEU A 151 -11.10 -3.98 -15.52
CA LEU A 151 -11.20 -3.70 -16.96
C LEU A 151 -11.86 -4.85 -17.72
N LYS A 152 -11.56 -6.11 -17.39
CA LYS A 152 -12.23 -7.26 -18.00
C LYS A 152 -13.72 -7.30 -17.66
N ARG A 153 -14.09 -6.89 -16.45
CA ARG A 153 -15.50 -6.88 -15.99
C ARG A 153 -16.31 -5.68 -16.49
N TYR A 154 -15.67 -4.52 -16.63
CA TYR A 154 -16.36 -3.24 -16.82
C TYR A 154 -15.86 -2.43 -18.03
N GLY A 155 -14.90 -2.96 -18.81
CA GLY A 155 -14.21 -2.24 -19.90
C GLY A 155 -14.49 -2.74 -21.32
N GLY A 156 -15.44 -3.68 -21.52
CA GLY A 156 -15.87 -4.16 -22.84
C GLY A 156 -17.07 -3.39 -23.44
N ASN A 157 -17.26 -3.50 -24.77
CA ASN A 157 -18.21 -2.78 -25.64
C ASN A 157 -19.55 -2.35 -24.99
N THR A 158 -19.52 -1.12 -24.48
CA THR A 158 -20.61 -0.30 -23.95
C THR A 158 -21.27 -0.75 -22.62
N PRO A 159 -21.36 0.15 -21.60
CA PRO A 159 -20.88 1.51 -21.59
C PRO A 159 -20.04 1.80 -20.31
N GLY A 160 -18.72 1.79 -20.51
CA GLY A 160 -17.82 2.72 -19.81
C GLY A 160 -18.30 4.17 -19.90
N MET A 161 -19.11 4.49 -20.93
CA MET A 161 -19.88 5.73 -21.05
C MET A 161 -21.05 5.85 -20.06
N TYR A 162 -21.61 4.77 -19.50
CA TYR A 162 -22.66 4.77 -18.48
C TYR A 162 -22.05 4.81 -17.09
N ALA A 163 -20.90 4.14 -16.90
CA ALA A 163 -20.02 4.36 -15.77
C ALA A 163 -19.55 5.84 -15.68
N LEU A 164 -19.14 6.43 -16.82
CA LEU A 164 -18.73 7.84 -16.92
C LEU A 164 -19.94 8.80 -16.83
N TYR A 165 -21.02 8.56 -17.57
CA TYR A 165 -22.25 9.36 -17.53
C TYR A 165 -22.89 9.35 -16.14
N ARG A 166 -22.93 8.21 -15.43
CA ARG A 166 -23.39 8.12 -14.03
C ARG A 166 -22.44 8.81 -13.05
N SER A 167 -21.13 8.80 -13.33
CA SER A 167 -20.15 9.57 -12.53
C SER A 167 -20.26 11.08 -12.74
N GLN A 168 -20.75 11.54 -13.91
CA GLN A 168 -21.01 12.94 -14.22
C GLN A 168 -22.41 13.41 -13.76
N THR A 169 -23.47 12.64 -13.99
CA THR A 169 -24.84 12.95 -13.51
C THR A 169 -25.00 12.81 -12.00
N GLY A 170 -24.14 12.05 -11.33
CA GLY A 170 -24.01 12.08 -9.87
C GLY A 170 -23.49 13.41 -9.31
N LYS A 171 -23.04 14.36 -10.16
CA LYS A 171 -22.72 15.74 -9.76
C LYS A 171 -23.91 16.70 -9.90
N THR A 172 -24.94 16.35 -10.67
CA THR A 172 -26.12 17.21 -10.92
C THR A 172 -27.31 16.89 -10.02
N SER A 173 -27.34 15.71 -9.39
CA SER A 173 -28.35 15.40 -8.36
C SER A 173 -27.90 15.93 -7.00
N ARG A 174 -28.30 17.16 -6.67
CA ARG A 174 -28.24 17.74 -5.30
C ARG A 174 -29.23 17.05 -4.34
N THR A 175 -29.26 15.72 -4.35
CA THR A 175 -30.00 14.94 -3.35
C THR A 175 -28.98 14.17 -2.54
N SER A 176 -28.84 14.61 -1.30
CA SER A 176 -27.82 14.22 -0.34
C SER A 176 -28.00 12.76 0.10
N THR A 177 -27.64 11.81 -0.76
CA THR A 177 -27.60 10.38 -0.43
C THR A 177 -26.16 9.90 -0.54
N TYR A 178 -25.36 10.32 0.44
CA TYR A 178 -24.14 9.61 0.80
C TYR A 178 -24.55 8.20 1.22
N ASN A 179 -24.45 7.22 0.34
CA ASN A 179 -23.97 5.87 0.65
C ASN A 179 -24.02 4.97 -0.60
N ASN A 180 -22.85 4.42 -0.93
CA ASN A 180 -22.70 3.11 -1.56
C ASN A 180 -22.98 2.94 -3.07
N VAL A 181 -22.64 3.92 -3.91
CA VAL A 181 -22.78 3.77 -5.38
C VAL A 181 -21.46 4.03 -6.12
N ASN A 182 -20.34 3.38 -5.75
CA ASN A 182 -19.08 3.66 -6.45
C ASN A 182 -18.05 2.49 -6.54
N SER A 183 -18.40 1.23 -6.28
CA SER A 183 -17.43 0.13 -6.45
C SER A 183 -17.49 -0.53 -7.84
N ALA A 184 -18.68 -0.63 -8.43
CA ALA A 184 -18.90 -1.38 -9.68
C ALA A 184 -18.37 -0.67 -10.94
N SER A 185 -18.25 0.66 -10.95
CA SER A 185 -17.80 1.41 -12.14
C SER A 185 -16.33 1.85 -12.10
N ARG A 186 -15.60 1.59 -11.01
CA ARG A 186 -14.23 2.08 -10.85
C ARG A 186 -13.21 1.11 -11.45
N ILE A 187 -12.64 1.51 -12.57
CA ILE A 187 -11.52 0.84 -13.24
C ILE A 187 -10.31 0.68 -12.29
N TRP A 188 -10.00 1.72 -11.51
CA TRP A 188 -8.89 1.71 -10.55
C TRP A 188 -9.35 1.32 -9.15
N PRO A 189 -8.60 0.45 -8.45
CA PRO A 189 -8.89 0.12 -7.06
C PRO A 189 -8.70 1.36 -6.16
N PHE A 190 -9.51 1.45 -5.09
CA PHE A 190 -9.44 2.55 -4.14
C PHE A 190 -8.03 2.74 -3.57
N VAL A 191 -7.56 4.00 -3.55
CA VAL A 191 -6.27 4.35 -2.98
C VAL A 191 -6.49 4.78 -1.53
N SER A 192 -6.15 3.90 -0.59
CA SER A 192 -6.18 4.21 0.83
C SER A 192 -4.98 5.08 1.24
N TYR A 193 -5.11 5.84 2.33
CA TYR A 193 -3.99 6.60 2.93
C TYR A 193 -2.72 5.76 3.11
N ILE A 194 -2.84 4.52 3.62
CA ILE A 194 -1.71 3.57 3.78
C ILE A 194 -1.02 3.29 2.44
N SER A 195 -1.77 3.28 1.34
CA SER A 195 -1.18 3.06 0.03
C SER A 195 -0.50 4.29 -0.51
N ILE A 196 -1.09 5.48 -0.34
CA ILE A 196 -0.46 6.74 -0.76
C ILE A 196 0.86 6.89 -0.02
N SER A 197 0.85 6.75 1.31
CA SER A 197 2.07 6.81 2.12
C SER A 197 3.09 5.75 1.71
N GLY A 198 2.66 4.54 1.35
CA GLY A 198 3.57 3.48 0.88
C GLY A 198 4.31 3.82 -0.42
N HIS A 199 3.65 4.47 -1.39
CA HIS A 199 4.31 4.85 -2.65
C HIS A 199 5.30 5.99 -2.42
N VAL A 200 4.90 7.01 -1.65
CA VAL A 200 5.79 8.13 -1.30
C VAL A 200 6.98 7.63 -0.47
N PHE A 201 6.73 6.77 0.52
CA PHE A 201 7.78 6.15 1.33
C PHE A 201 8.73 5.31 0.48
N THR A 202 8.23 4.59 -0.54
CA THR A 202 9.09 3.82 -1.46
C THR A 202 10.09 4.70 -2.17
N ILE A 203 9.68 5.87 -2.69
CA ILE A 203 10.58 6.81 -3.37
C ILE A 203 11.65 7.31 -2.40
N LEU A 204 11.25 7.73 -1.20
CA LEU A 204 12.16 8.21 -0.17
C LEU A 204 13.13 7.10 0.30
N LEU A 205 12.65 5.87 0.44
CA LEU A 205 13.46 4.70 0.82
C LEU A 205 14.47 4.34 -0.27
N VAL A 206 14.08 4.38 -1.54
CA VAL A 206 15.00 4.16 -2.67
C VAL A 206 16.07 5.25 -2.70
N ALA A 207 15.72 6.51 -2.48
CA ALA A 207 16.71 7.58 -2.37
C ALA A 207 17.67 7.36 -1.18
N HIS A 208 17.12 7.00 -0.01
CA HIS A 208 17.90 6.69 1.18
C HIS A 208 18.87 5.52 0.97
N ALA A 209 18.40 4.39 0.41
CA ALA A 209 19.25 3.25 0.07
C ALA A 209 20.22 3.56 -1.08
N GLY A 210 19.81 4.42 -2.02
CA GLY A 210 20.63 4.92 -3.11
C GLY A 210 21.91 5.57 -2.60
N ILE A 211 21.75 6.55 -1.70
CA ILE A 211 22.87 7.31 -1.13
C ILE A 211 23.70 6.47 -0.15
N ASN A 212 23.05 5.72 0.74
CA ASN A 212 23.73 5.06 1.86
C ASN A 212 24.20 3.62 1.55
N ARG A 213 23.81 3.05 0.41
CA ARG A 213 24.15 1.66 0.06
C ARG A 213 24.58 1.50 -1.38
N ILE A 214 23.74 1.89 -2.34
CA ILE A 214 23.98 1.62 -3.76
C ILE A 214 25.17 2.41 -4.29
N LEU A 215 25.24 3.71 -4.00
CA LEU A 215 26.31 4.58 -4.46
C LEU A 215 27.69 4.13 -3.92
N PRO A 216 27.88 3.91 -2.60
CA PRO A 216 29.13 3.36 -2.08
C PRO A 216 29.50 2.01 -2.69
N LEU A 217 28.52 1.11 -2.89
CA LEU A 217 28.77 -0.17 -3.55
C LEU A 217 29.29 -0.01 -4.99
N GLN A 218 28.79 0.99 -5.73
CA GLN A 218 29.21 1.26 -7.10
C GLN A 218 30.58 1.93 -7.19
N VAL A 219 30.94 2.75 -6.21
CA VAL A 219 32.16 3.56 -6.23
C VAL A 219 33.32 2.86 -5.53
N ASP A 220 33.09 2.37 -4.32
CA ASP A 220 34.11 1.81 -3.44
C ASP A 220 34.08 0.27 -3.41
N GLY A 221 33.12 -0.36 -4.12
CA GLY A 221 32.91 -1.81 -4.09
C GLY A 221 32.34 -2.34 -2.76
N GLY A 222 31.97 -1.44 -1.84
CA GLY A 222 31.52 -1.76 -0.49
C GLY A 222 30.83 -0.59 0.20
N SER A 223 30.33 -0.79 1.43
CA SER A 223 29.79 0.30 2.26
C SER A 223 30.40 0.31 3.66
N SER A 224 31.61 -0.24 3.81
CA SER A 224 32.33 -0.29 5.09
C SER A 224 32.60 1.09 5.67
N ASN A 225 32.83 2.11 4.82
CA ASN A 225 33.07 3.48 5.25
C ASN A 225 31.78 4.26 5.57
N ILE A 226 30.59 3.67 5.42
CA ILE A 226 29.32 4.41 5.44
C ILE A 226 28.65 4.32 6.81
N GLY A 227 29.04 5.22 7.72
CA GLY A 227 28.54 5.29 9.10
C GLY A 227 27.58 6.45 9.36
N LEU A 228 27.32 6.73 10.64
CA LEU A 228 26.63 7.94 11.10
C LEU A 228 27.41 9.20 10.70
N GLY A 229 28.74 9.16 10.65
CA GLY A 229 29.59 10.24 10.20
C GLY A 229 29.36 10.61 8.74
N PHE A 230 29.16 9.62 7.86
CA PHE A 230 28.79 9.87 6.46
C PHE A 230 27.45 10.60 6.35
N VAL A 231 26.47 10.17 7.15
CA VAL A 231 25.15 10.80 7.20
C VAL A 231 25.26 12.22 7.77
N SER A 232 25.97 12.42 8.89
CA SER A 232 26.14 13.75 9.50
C SER A 232 26.89 14.71 8.58
N HIS A 233 27.90 14.21 7.87
CA HIS A 233 28.63 14.97 6.85
C HIS A 233 27.68 15.41 5.72
N GLY A 234 26.79 14.52 5.25
CA GLY A 234 25.75 14.87 4.27
C GLY A 234 24.75 15.93 4.75
N PHE A 235 24.39 15.91 6.04
CA PHE A 235 23.59 16.98 6.65
C PHE A 235 24.34 18.31 6.73
N ALA A 236 25.65 18.29 6.96
CA ALA A 236 26.46 19.49 7.00
C ALA A 236 26.68 20.09 5.60
N ARG A 237 26.85 19.26 4.56
CA ARG A 237 27.07 19.72 3.18
C ARG A 237 25.79 20.12 2.47
N HIS A 238 24.75 19.28 2.55
CA HIS A 238 23.48 19.48 1.85
C HIS A 238 22.31 19.63 2.83
N SER A 239 22.42 20.60 3.74
CA SER A 239 21.51 20.75 4.88
C SER A 239 20.03 20.74 4.50
N PHE A 240 19.60 21.61 3.59
CA PHE A 240 18.20 21.72 3.21
C PHE A 240 17.62 20.42 2.64
N VAL A 241 18.33 19.80 1.69
CA VAL A 241 17.91 18.55 1.02
C VAL A 241 17.87 17.40 2.03
N SER A 242 18.91 17.28 2.86
CA SER A 242 19.00 16.24 3.90
C SER A 242 17.87 16.39 4.93
N TRP A 243 17.64 17.59 5.46
CA TRP A 243 16.57 17.83 6.44
C TRP A 243 15.19 17.51 5.88
N ILE A 244 14.86 17.95 4.66
CA ILE A 244 13.56 17.65 4.04
C ILE A 244 13.42 16.15 3.80
N THR A 245 14.43 15.52 3.21
CA THR A 245 14.38 14.11 2.81
C THR A 245 14.24 13.21 4.03
N TYR A 246 15.10 13.36 5.04
CA TYR A 246 15.06 12.53 6.23
C TYR A 246 13.83 12.81 7.11
N THR A 247 13.40 14.08 7.25
CA THR A 247 12.15 14.38 7.98
C THR A 247 10.93 13.76 7.29
N SER A 248 10.87 13.85 5.96
CA SER A 248 9.79 13.23 5.17
C SER A 248 9.84 11.71 5.27
N LEU A 249 11.03 11.12 5.19
CA LEU A 249 11.25 9.67 5.32
C LEU A 249 10.75 9.17 6.68
N LEU A 250 11.10 9.88 7.77
CA LEU A 250 10.65 9.54 9.13
C LEU A 250 9.14 9.70 9.26
N ALA A 251 8.58 10.85 8.91
CA ALA A 251 7.15 11.12 9.11
C ALA A 251 6.27 10.16 8.30
N ILE A 252 6.57 9.99 7.00
CA ILE A 252 5.78 9.14 6.10
C ILE A 252 6.05 7.67 6.40
N GLY A 253 7.31 7.29 6.68
CA GLY A 253 7.70 5.93 7.02
C GLY A 253 7.06 5.44 8.32
N CYS A 254 7.20 6.19 9.42
CA CYS A 254 6.57 5.85 10.70
C CYS A 254 5.04 5.80 10.58
N GLY A 255 4.44 6.75 9.87
CA GLY A 255 3.01 6.73 9.57
C GLY A 255 2.60 5.47 8.79
N HIS A 256 3.33 5.11 7.73
CA HIS A 256 3.05 3.91 6.94
C HIS A 256 3.16 2.63 7.77
N MET A 257 4.20 2.50 8.59
CA MET A 257 4.43 1.32 9.42
C MET A 257 3.38 1.17 10.52
N VAL A 258 3.06 2.23 11.27
CA VAL A 258 2.08 2.18 12.35
C VAL A 258 0.67 1.90 11.80
N TRP A 259 0.25 2.61 10.75
CA TRP A 259 -1.05 2.36 10.14
C TRP A 259 -1.11 1.02 9.42
N GLY A 260 0.01 0.56 8.84
CA GLY A 260 0.16 -0.76 8.23
C GLY A 260 0.02 -1.88 9.26
N ALA A 261 0.72 -1.78 10.40
CA ALA A 261 0.63 -2.72 11.51
C ALA A 261 -0.77 -2.76 12.11
N ALA A 262 -1.40 -1.61 12.31
CA ALA A 262 -2.79 -1.53 12.77
C ALA A 262 -3.75 -2.22 11.81
N LYS A 263 -3.56 -2.04 10.50
CA LYS A 263 -4.36 -2.74 9.48
C LYS A 263 -4.09 -4.25 9.49
N TRP A 264 -2.83 -4.66 9.65
CA TRP A 264 -2.42 -6.05 9.73
C TRP A 264 -3.08 -6.76 10.92
N LEU A 265 -3.12 -6.11 12.08
CA LEU A 265 -3.73 -6.60 13.32
C LEU A 265 -5.27 -6.48 13.34
N GLY A 266 -5.89 -5.92 12.30
CA GLY A 266 -7.35 -5.67 12.28
C GLY A 266 -7.81 -4.55 13.22
N LEU A 267 -6.89 -3.72 13.72
CA LEU A 267 -7.15 -2.61 14.64
C LEU A 267 -7.44 -1.28 13.92
N ALA A 268 -7.11 -1.17 12.64
CA ALA A 268 -7.32 0.06 11.88
C ALA A 268 -8.82 0.38 11.74
N PRO A 269 -9.27 1.59 12.13
CA PRO A 269 -10.65 2.00 11.96
C PRO A 269 -10.98 2.08 10.46
N THR A 270 -11.73 1.10 9.94
CA THR A 270 -12.19 1.12 8.54
C THR A 270 -13.03 2.36 8.30
N ALA A 271 -12.59 3.18 7.33
CA ALA A 271 -13.19 4.42 6.83
C ALA A 271 -14.05 5.16 7.86
N MET A 272 -13.50 6.22 8.46
CA MET A 272 -14.29 7.14 9.26
C MET A 272 -15.29 7.83 8.31
N GLY A 273 -16.48 7.26 8.15
CA GLY A 273 -17.61 7.95 7.55
C GLY A 273 -17.91 9.16 8.42
N TRP A 274 -17.29 10.29 8.11
CA TRP A 274 -17.49 11.54 8.85
C TRP A 274 -18.87 12.12 8.54
N SER A 275 -19.48 11.71 7.42
CA SER A 275 -20.87 12.02 7.10
C SER A 275 -21.81 11.23 8.02
N GLY A 276 -22.22 11.87 9.11
CA GLY A 276 -23.34 11.44 9.95
C GLY A 276 -24.70 11.81 9.34
N SER A 277 -24.82 11.80 8.00
CA SER A 277 -26.05 12.14 7.30
C SER A 277 -26.33 11.05 6.25
N GLY A 278 -26.82 9.92 6.74
CA GLY A 278 -27.26 8.78 5.94
C GLY A 278 -28.03 7.80 6.82
N HIS A 279 -28.95 7.04 6.22
CA HIS A 279 -29.91 6.14 6.89
C HIS A 279 -29.31 5.10 7.85
N ASN A 280 -27.99 4.90 7.86
CA ASN A 280 -27.28 4.06 8.81
C ASN A 280 -26.58 4.93 9.86
N VAL A 281 -27.32 5.31 10.91
CA VAL A 281 -26.76 6.01 12.08
C VAL A 281 -25.77 5.07 12.76
N VAL A 282 -24.48 5.25 12.51
CA VAL A 282 -23.43 4.57 13.28
C VAL A 282 -23.59 4.98 14.74
N ASP A 283 -23.79 3.99 15.62
CA ASP A 283 -23.94 4.21 17.06
C ASP A 283 -22.86 5.18 17.58
N LYS A 284 -23.28 6.16 18.39
CA LYS A 284 -22.43 7.17 19.02
C LYS A 284 -21.26 6.52 19.76
N ARG A 285 -21.46 5.34 20.35
CA ARG A 285 -20.38 4.56 21.01
C ARG A 285 -19.34 4.07 20.01
N VAL A 286 -19.77 3.52 18.88
CA VAL A 286 -18.89 3.06 17.79
C VAL A 286 -18.09 4.23 17.19
N ARG A 287 -18.74 5.38 16.96
CA ARG A 287 -18.07 6.59 16.46
C ARG A 287 -16.99 7.08 17.43
N ARG A 288 -17.29 7.11 18.75
CA ARG A 288 -16.30 7.48 19.78
C ARG A 288 -15.13 6.50 19.82
N ARG A 289 -15.38 5.19 19.76
CA ARG A 289 -14.33 4.16 19.71
C ARG A 289 -13.42 4.33 18.49
N LYS A 290 -14.00 4.49 17.30
CA LYS A 290 -13.23 4.74 16.05
C LYS A 290 -12.39 6.01 16.12
N ARG A 291 -12.93 7.09 16.71
CA ARG A 291 -12.19 8.34 16.91
C ARG A 291 -11.03 8.18 17.88
N ARG A 292 -11.23 7.48 19.01
CA ARG A 292 -10.16 7.18 19.96
C ARG A 292 -9.06 6.34 19.33
N ALA A 293 -9.42 5.29 18.59
CA ALA A 293 -8.46 4.48 17.84
C ALA A 293 -7.69 5.32 16.81
N TRP A 294 -8.38 6.19 16.09
CA TRP A 294 -7.74 7.09 15.11
C TRP A 294 -6.71 8.02 15.76
N TRP A 295 -7.05 8.68 16.88
CA TRP A 295 -6.10 9.50 17.63
C TRP A 295 -4.97 8.69 18.26
N ALA A 296 -5.26 7.48 18.75
CA ALA A 296 -4.24 6.58 19.28
C ALA A 296 -3.21 6.19 18.21
N LEU A 297 -3.66 5.92 16.97
CA LEU A 297 -2.79 5.60 15.85
C LEU A 297 -1.92 6.80 15.42
N HIS A 298 -2.49 8.00 15.39
CA HIS A 298 -1.70 9.21 15.14
C HIS A 298 -0.70 9.50 16.27
N GLY A 299 -1.12 9.32 17.53
CA GLY A 299 -0.23 9.45 18.68
C GLY A 299 0.91 8.44 18.63
N ALA A 300 0.63 7.17 18.29
CA ALA A 300 1.64 6.14 18.12
C ALA A 300 2.60 6.44 16.97
N ALA A 301 2.09 6.91 15.82
CA ALA A 301 2.92 7.32 14.69
C ALA A 301 3.82 8.52 15.05
N ALA A 302 3.27 9.52 15.73
CA ALA A 302 4.02 10.68 16.21
C ALA A 302 5.08 10.29 17.25
N ALA A 303 4.76 9.39 18.18
CA ALA A 303 5.72 8.88 19.15
C ALA A 303 6.86 8.10 18.48
N ALA A 304 6.54 7.21 17.54
CA ALA A 304 7.55 6.47 16.77
C ALA A 304 8.47 7.42 15.98
N ALA A 305 7.87 8.41 15.28
CA ALA A 305 8.63 9.42 14.55
C ALA A 305 9.47 10.29 15.49
N GLY A 306 8.93 10.68 16.65
CA GLY A 306 9.62 11.49 17.65
C GLY A 306 10.81 10.77 18.28
N ILE A 307 10.65 9.50 18.65
CA ILE A 307 11.76 8.66 19.17
C ILE A 307 12.86 8.53 18.11
N TRP A 308 12.51 8.34 16.85
CA TRP A 308 13.51 8.25 15.79
C TRP A 308 14.18 9.61 15.51
N ALA A 309 13.39 10.67 15.43
CA ALA A 309 13.90 12.02 15.19
C ALA A 309 14.84 12.49 16.32
N ALA A 310 14.58 12.09 17.58
CA ALA A 310 15.39 12.50 18.72
C ALA A 310 16.87 12.09 18.55
N GLY A 311 17.15 10.85 18.16
CA GLY A 311 18.52 10.42 17.90
C GLY A 311 18.99 10.79 16.48
N GLY A 312 18.20 10.49 15.46
CA GLY A 312 18.60 10.68 14.06
C GLY A 312 18.73 12.15 13.66
N LEU A 313 17.73 12.98 13.94
CA LEU A 313 17.77 14.40 13.60
C LEU A 313 18.33 15.27 14.74
N GLY A 314 18.15 14.85 16.00
CA GLY A 314 18.62 15.59 17.15
C GLY A 314 20.13 15.43 17.40
N ILE A 315 20.70 14.25 17.15
CA ILE A 315 22.12 13.97 17.37
C ILE A 315 22.85 13.79 16.04
N VAL A 316 22.44 12.84 15.20
CA VAL A 316 23.21 12.45 14.00
C VAL A 316 23.26 13.58 12.98
N ALA A 317 22.12 14.18 12.63
CA ALA A 317 22.07 15.31 11.69
C ALA A 317 22.86 16.55 12.16
N ARG A 318 23.17 16.64 13.46
CA ARG A 318 23.96 17.72 14.06
C ARG A 318 25.43 17.34 14.30
N GLY A 319 25.85 16.15 13.86
CA GLY A 319 27.21 15.64 14.04
C GLY A 319 28.29 16.42 13.27
N GLY A 320 27.91 17.25 12.31
CA GLY A 320 28.83 18.11 11.56
C GLY A 320 29.63 17.37 10.49
N LEU A 321 30.61 18.10 9.93
CA LEU A 321 31.54 17.57 8.93
C LEU A 321 32.48 16.56 9.58
N THR A 322 32.76 15.49 8.85
CA THR A 322 33.86 14.59 9.19
C THR A 322 35.16 15.10 8.57
N ASP A 323 36.21 15.20 9.40
CA ASP A 323 37.52 15.71 8.98
C ASP A 323 38.44 14.60 8.44
N GLY A 324 39.60 15.01 7.91
CA GLY A 324 40.66 14.11 7.48
C GLY A 324 40.38 13.39 6.15
N TRP A 325 41.06 12.26 5.95
CA TRP A 325 40.94 11.48 4.71
C TRP A 325 39.52 10.93 4.50
N ILE A 326 38.86 10.48 5.57
CA ILE A 326 37.49 9.93 5.50
C ILE A 326 36.48 10.99 5.03
N GLY A 327 36.66 12.25 5.46
CA GLY A 327 35.86 13.38 5.00
C GLY A 327 35.97 13.61 3.49
N LYS A 328 37.19 13.54 2.95
CA LYS A 328 37.44 13.64 1.50
C LYS A 328 36.77 12.52 0.71
N VAL A 329 36.77 11.30 1.26
CA VAL A 329 36.06 10.16 0.65
C VAL A 329 34.55 10.44 0.60
N TYR A 330 33.98 11.00 1.67
CA TYR A 330 32.56 11.38 1.68
C TYR A 330 32.25 12.48 0.67
N ASP A 331 33.10 13.51 0.57
CA ASP A 331 32.97 14.56 -0.44
C ASP A 331 33.03 13.99 -1.86
N ASP A 332 33.93 13.04 -2.16
CA ASP A 332 33.98 12.37 -3.48
C ASP A 332 32.67 11.62 -3.78
N LEU A 333 32.14 10.88 -2.81
CA LEU A 333 30.86 10.18 -2.96
C LEU A 333 29.72 11.15 -3.26
N TYR A 334 29.59 12.23 -2.48
CA TYR A 334 28.54 13.22 -2.71
C TYR A 334 28.70 13.95 -4.05
N SER A 335 29.93 14.19 -4.50
CA SER A 335 30.20 14.85 -5.80
C SER A 335 29.70 14.07 -7.01
N ARG A 336 29.54 12.74 -6.88
CA ARG A 336 29.01 11.86 -7.94
C ARG A 336 27.50 11.95 -8.09
N ILE A 337 26.83 12.47 -7.07
CA ILE A 337 25.41 12.74 -7.16
C ILE A 337 25.26 14.15 -7.71
N SER A 338 24.59 14.30 -8.85
CA SER A 338 24.25 15.61 -9.41
C SER A 338 23.15 16.27 -8.57
N LEU A 339 23.44 16.60 -7.32
CA LEU A 339 22.60 17.38 -6.42
C LEU A 339 23.27 18.73 -6.24
N TRP A 340 23.04 19.62 -7.22
CA TRP A 340 23.35 21.05 -7.26
C TRP A 340 24.69 21.48 -6.66
#